data_AF-A0A6M4P7V5-F1
#
_entry.id   AF-A0A6M4P7V5-F1
#
_cell.length_a   1.000
_cell.length_b   1.000
_cell.length_c   1.000
_cell.angle_alpha   90.00
_cell.angle_beta   90.00
_cell.angle_gamma   90.00
#
_symmetry.space_group_name_H-M   'P 1'
#
loop_
_entity.id
_entity.type
_entity.pdbx_description
1 polymer ?
#
loop_
_entity_poly.entity_id
_entity_poly.type
_entity_poly.pdbx_seq_one_letter_code
_entity_poly.pdbx_strand_id
1 'polypeptide(L)'
;MDKRRRNMQRYNAVRSARVEAMIEFLKDIDFGGTELCQLGIEDGYRLEREVNSYRAMQIARYFGVNVSKSKLTQFSKPKDHRYDFTAAQLMGYISEHYDELMNYWEWFVQPAIRKAREKYPIEKELENKK
;
A
#
# COMPACT_ATOMS: atom_id res chain seq x y z
N MET A 1 2.50 -23.41 23.30
CA MET A 1 1.66 -22.45 22.54
C MET A 1 1.15 -23.15 21.29
N ASP A 2 -0.17 -23.25 21.10
CA ASP A 2 -0.79 -24.00 19.99
C ASP A 2 -0.31 -23.49 18.61
N LYS A 3 0.04 -24.42 17.71
CA LYS A 3 0.43 -24.17 16.31
C LYS A 3 -0.62 -23.33 15.59
N ARG A 4 -1.91 -23.58 15.84
CA ARG A 4 -3.00 -22.78 15.27
C ARG A 4 -2.91 -21.31 15.68
N ARG A 5 -2.66 -21.05 16.96
CA ARG A 5 -2.51 -19.69 17.49
C ARG A 5 -1.32 -18.95 16.87
N ARG A 6 -0.16 -19.62 16.73
CA ARG A 6 1.04 -19.03 16.09
C ARG A 6 0.80 -18.70 14.62
N ASN A 7 0.15 -19.59 13.87
CA ASN A 7 -0.21 -19.34 12.48
C ASN A 7 -1.16 -18.13 12.34
N MET A 8 -2.16 -18.01 13.22
CA MET A 8 -3.06 -16.85 13.23
C MET A 8 -2.34 -15.55 13.57
N GLN A 9 -1.40 -15.58 14.51
CA GLN A 9 -0.57 -14.41 14.85
C GLN A 9 0.27 -13.96 13.65
N ARG A 10 0.94 -14.89 12.96
CA ARG A 10 1.72 -14.58 11.76
C ARG A 10 0.83 -14.04 10.64
N TYR A 11 -0.31 -14.67 10.38
CA TYR A 11 -1.26 -14.22 9.36
C TYR A 11 -1.74 -12.79 9.64
N ASN A 12 -2.17 -12.51 10.87
CA ASN A 12 -2.61 -11.18 11.27
C ASN A 12 -1.49 -10.14 11.19
N ALA A 13 -0.26 -10.51 11.57
CA ALA A 13 0.91 -9.64 11.47
C ALA A 13 1.21 -9.28 10.01
N VAL A 14 1.21 -10.26 9.11
CA VAL A 14 1.40 -10.04 7.66
C VAL A 14 0.28 -9.18 7.09
N ARG A 15 -0.98 -9.44 7.44
CA ARG A 15 -2.13 -8.63 7.02
C ARG A 15 -1.98 -7.18 7.50
N SER A 16 -1.60 -6.98 8.76
CA SER A 16 -1.38 -5.64 9.31
C SER A 16 -0.24 -4.93 8.59
N ALA A 17 0.88 -5.63 8.33
CA ALA A 17 2.02 -5.06 7.62
C ALA A 17 1.67 -4.61 6.19
N ARG A 18 0.87 -5.41 5.46
CA ARG A 18 0.35 -5.00 4.13
C ARG A 18 -0.52 -3.75 4.22
N VAL A 19 -1.32 -3.62 5.28
CA VAL A 19 -2.14 -2.41 5.48
C VAL A 19 -1.27 -1.18 5.76
N GLU A 20 -0.25 -1.28 6.61
CA GLU A 20 0.64 -0.14 6.88
C GLU A 20 1.45 0.25 5.62
N ALA A 21 2.01 -0.73 4.91
CA ALA A 21 2.70 -0.49 3.66
C ALA A 21 1.79 0.20 2.63
N MET A 22 0.52 -0.20 2.54
CA MET A 22 -0.45 0.44 1.63
C MET A 22 -0.69 1.90 2.01
N ILE A 23 -0.70 2.24 3.30
CA ILE A 23 -0.80 3.64 3.74
C ILE A 23 0.44 4.43 3.32
N GLU A 24 1.64 3.87 3.45
CA GLU A 24 2.89 4.51 3.02
C GLU A 24 2.91 4.73 1.51
N PHE A 25 2.60 3.69 0.72
CA PHE A 25 2.44 3.77 -0.73
C PHE A 25 1.44 4.86 -1.16
N LEU A 26 0.27 4.92 -0.52
CA LEU A 26 -0.74 5.93 -0.84
C LEU A 26 -0.29 7.35 -0.50
N LYS A 27 0.48 7.54 0.59
CA LYS A 27 1.06 8.85 0.94
C LYS A 27 2.09 9.29 -0.07
N ASP A 28 2.91 8.35 -0.51
CA ASP A 28 3.99 8.62 -1.44
C ASP A 28 3.46 8.99 -2.83
N ILE A 29 2.45 8.25 -3.30
CA ILE A 29 1.69 8.61 -4.51
C ILE A 29 1.05 10.00 -4.38
N ASP A 30 0.43 10.31 -3.23
CA ASP A 30 -0.17 11.63 -2.99
C ASP A 30 0.89 12.76 -2.87
N PHE A 31 2.16 12.41 -2.76
CA PHE A 31 3.29 13.33 -2.82
C PHE A 31 3.94 13.38 -4.21
N GLY A 32 3.32 12.73 -5.21
CA GLY A 32 3.78 12.71 -6.60
C GLY A 32 4.70 11.54 -6.95
N GLY A 33 5.04 10.66 -6.00
CA GLY A 33 5.79 9.43 -6.22
C GLY A 33 7.06 9.63 -7.05
N THR A 34 8.02 10.40 -6.53
CA THR A 34 9.20 10.84 -7.29
C THR A 34 9.99 9.72 -7.95
N GLU A 35 9.97 8.53 -7.37
CA GLU A 35 10.65 7.33 -7.83
C GLU A 35 9.90 6.63 -8.98
N LEU A 36 8.64 6.97 -9.24
CA LEU A 36 7.86 6.42 -10.34
C LEU A 36 8.46 6.74 -11.72
N CYS A 37 9.20 7.84 -11.85
CA CYS A 37 9.93 8.15 -13.08
C CYS A 37 10.98 7.07 -13.41
N GLN A 38 11.61 6.46 -12.40
CA GLN A 38 12.57 5.37 -12.59
C GLN A 38 11.90 4.08 -13.06
N LEU A 39 10.58 3.97 -12.85
CA LEU A 39 9.76 2.85 -13.30
C LEU A 39 9.10 3.10 -14.65
N GLY A 40 9.28 4.28 -15.26
CA GLY A 40 8.74 4.63 -16.58
C GLY A 40 7.53 5.57 -16.55
N ILE A 41 7.08 6.01 -15.37
CA ILE A 41 6.02 7.02 -15.24
C ILE A 41 6.66 8.41 -15.13
N GLU A 42 6.97 9.02 -16.27
CA GLU A 42 7.64 10.33 -16.33
C GLU A 42 6.78 11.47 -15.77
N ASP A 43 5.46 11.33 -15.79
CA ASP A 43 4.50 12.32 -15.31
C ASP A 43 3.87 11.99 -13.96
N GLY A 44 4.55 11.18 -13.13
CA GLY A 44 4.07 10.75 -11.81
C GLY A 44 3.67 11.90 -10.87
N TYR A 45 4.27 13.09 -11.05
CA TYR A 45 3.90 14.32 -10.35
C TYR A 45 2.40 14.66 -10.47
N ARG A 46 1.70 14.16 -11.49
CA ARG A 46 0.26 14.36 -11.67
C ARG A 46 -0.59 13.67 -10.61
N LEU A 47 -0.02 12.72 -9.86
CA LEU A 47 -0.69 12.09 -8.72
C LEU A 47 -0.61 12.94 -7.44
N GLU A 48 0.22 13.98 -7.44
CA GLU A 48 0.40 14.84 -6.28
C GLU A 48 -0.93 15.45 -5.84
N ARG A 49 -1.24 15.29 -4.55
CA ARG A 49 -2.44 15.79 -3.87
C ARG A 49 -3.77 15.23 -4.41
N GLU A 50 -3.75 14.19 -5.25
CA GLU A 50 -4.95 13.60 -5.82
C GLU A 50 -5.65 12.60 -4.89
N VAL A 51 -5.01 12.14 -3.82
CA VAL A 51 -5.50 11.03 -3.00
C VAL A 51 -6.23 11.54 -1.76
N ASN A 52 -7.56 11.46 -1.79
CA ASN A 52 -8.38 11.64 -0.59
C ASN A 52 -8.84 10.31 0.03
N SER A 53 -9.49 10.35 1.19
CA SER A 53 -9.99 9.14 1.88
C SER A 53 -10.83 8.19 1.01
N TYR A 54 -11.63 8.73 0.09
CA TYR A 54 -12.44 7.92 -0.83
C TYR A 54 -11.57 7.28 -1.93
N ARG A 55 -10.71 8.07 -2.56
CA ARG A 55 -9.80 7.60 -3.62
C ARG A 55 -8.77 6.61 -3.07
N ALA A 56 -8.20 6.88 -1.91
CA ALA A 56 -7.32 5.96 -1.17
C ALA A 56 -7.97 4.58 -0.97
N MET A 57 -9.27 4.55 -0.64
CA MET A 57 -10.01 3.30 -0.52
C MET A 57 -10.13 2.55 -1.86
N GLN A 58 -10.37 3.28 -2.96
CA GLN A 58 -10.48 2.68 -4.30
C GLN A 58 -9.13 2.11 -4.75
N ILE A 59 -8.06 2.88 -4.61
CA ILE A 59 -6.70 2.48 -4.96
C ILE A 59 -6.29 1.25 -4.12
N ALA A 60 -6.44 1.29 -2.79
CA ALA A 60 -6.09 0.17 -1.94
C ALA A 60 -6.83 -1.13 -2.33
N ARG A 61 -8.12 -1.04 -2.66
CA ARG A 61 -8.90 -2.18 -3.13
C ARG A 61 -8.43 -2.71 -4.48
N TYR A 62 -8.03 -1.81 -5.39
CA TYR A 62 -7.47 -2.18 -6.69
C TYR A 62 -6.20 -3.03 -6.54
N PHE A 63 -5.34 -2.70 -5.57
CA PHE A 63 -4.17 -3.50 -5.19
C PHE A 63 -4.48 -4.66 -4.21
N GLY A 64 -5.75 -4.98 -3.99
CA GLY A 64 -6.16 -6.13 -3.16
C GLY A 64 -5.97 -5.95 -1.65
N VAL A 65 -5.85 -4.71 -1.16
CA VAL A 65 -5.66 -4.40 0.27
C VAL A 65 -6.91 -3.75 0.86
N ASN A 66 -7.44 -4.39 1.91
CA ASN A 66 -8.59 -3.86 2.66
C ASN A 66 -8.11 -3.00 3.82
N VAL A 67 -8.24 -1.67 3.68
CA VAL A 67 -7.89 -0.67 4.71
C VAL A 67 -9.15 -0.19 5.43
N SER A 68 -9.09 -0.03 6.76
CA SER A 68 -10.23 0.48 7.54
C SER A 68 -10.46 1.98 7.28
N LYS A 69 -11.73 2.41 7.35
CA LYS A 69 -12.09 3.85 7.25
C LYS A 69 -11.29 4.72 8.23
N SER A 70 -11.08 4.25 9.46
CA SER A 70 -10.32 4.98 10.50
C SER A 70 -8.86 5.24 10.13
N LYS A 71 -8.24 4.37 9.33
CA LYS A 71 -6.88 4.61 8.82
C LYS A 71 -6.92 5.56 7.63
N LEU A 72 -7.98 5.52 6.82
CA LEU A 72 -8.09 6.35 5.62
C LEU A 72 -8.38 7.82 5.93
N THR A 73 -8.89 8.17 7.12
CA THR A 73 -9.17 9.57 7.49
C THR A 73 -7.94 10.47 7.45
N GLN A 74 -6.73 9.92 7.51
CA GLN A 74 -5.49 10.68 7.36
C GLN A 74 -5.30 11.30 5.97
N PHE A 75 -6.04 10.82 4.97
CA PHE A 75 -6.09 11.38 3.61
C PHE A 75 -7.21 12.41 3.43
N SER A 76 -7.75 12.96 4.52
CA SER A 76 -8.78 13.99 4.39
C SER A 76 -8.17 15.28 3.82
N LYS A 77 -8.80 15.82 2.78
CA LYS A 77 -8.42 17.10 2.18
C LYS A 77 -9.36 18.23 2.65
N PRO A 78 -8.91 19.49 2.65
CA PRO A 78 -9.77 20.65 2.86
C PRO A 78 -10.98 20.67 1.90
N LYS A 79 -12.08 21.32 2.30
CA LYS A 79 -13.32 21.35 1.50
C LYS A 79 -13.15 22.05 0.15
N ASP A 80 -12.25 23.01 0.09
CA ASP A 80 -11.89 23.82 -1.07
C ASP A 80 -10.73 23.23 -1.89
N HIS A 81 -10.20 22.06 -1.48
CA HIS A 81 -9.16 21.37 -2.25
C HIS A 81 -9.68 21.00 -3.63
N ARG A 82 -8.92 21.39 -4.66
CA ARG A 82 -9.21 21.07 -6.06
C ARG A 82 -8.36 19.89 -6.49
N TYR A 83 -8.98 18.99 -7.22
CA TYR A 83 -8.34 17.83 -7.83
C TYR A 83 -8.21 18.09 -9.32
N ASP A 84 -7.07 17.70 -9.89
CA ASP A 84 -6.80 17.78 -11.31
C ASP A 84 -7.46 16.60 -12.05
N PHE A 85 -7.58 15.45 -11.40
CA PHE A 85 -8.37 14.34 -11.91
C PHE A 85 -9.76 14.28 -11.31
N THR A 86 -10.72 13.80 -12.09
CA THR A 86 -11.90 13.13 -11.53
C THR A 86 -11.49 11.78 -10.95
N ALA A 87 -12.31 11.19 -10.07
CA ALA A 87 -11.99 9.86 -9.50
C ALA A 87 -11.84 8.78 -10.60
N ALA A 88 -12.61 8.87 -11.68
CA ALA A 88 -12.51 7.96 -12.82
C ALA A 88 -11.20 8.14 -13.59
N GLN A 89 -10.79 9.39 -13.84
CA GLN A 89 -9.51 9.68 -14.51
C GLN A 89 -8.32 9.22 -13.68
N LEU A 90 -8.35 9.42 -12.35
CA LEU A 90 -7.30 8.93 -11.47
C LEU A 90 -7.17 7.40 -11.53
N MET A 91 -8.30 6.69 -11.44
CA MET A 91 -8.27 5.22 -11.57
C MET A 91 -7.87 4.76 -12.98
N GLY A 92 -8.23 5.53 -14.01
CA GLY A 92 -7.78 5.30 -15.39
C GLY A 92 -6.26 5.40 -15.51
N TYR A 93 -5.67 6.48 -15.00
CA TYR A 93 -4.22 6.68 -14.95
C TYR A 93 -3.52 5.54 -14.19
N ILE A 94 -4.04 5.17 -13.01
CA ILE A 94 -3.49 4.06 -12.22
C ILE A 94 -3.59 2.71 -12.96
N SER A 95 -4.64 2.52 -13.75
CA SER A 95 -4.81 1.31 -14.55
C SER A 95 -3.89 1.29 -15.78
N GLU A 96 -3.61 2.44 -16.38
CA GLU A 96 -2.71 2.57 -17.53
C GLU A 96 -1.26 2.27 -17.16
N HIS A 97 -0.85 2.68 -15.96
CA HIS A 97 0.49 2.43 -15.39
C HIS A 97 0.50 1.30 -14.35
N TYR A 98 -0.33 0.27 -14.54
CA TYR A 98 -0.53 -0.77 -13.54
C TYR A 98 0.75 -1.51 -13.19
N ASP A 99 1.55 -1.90 -14.19
CA ASP A 99 2.73 -2.72 -13.99
C ASP A 99 3.81 -1.95 -13.21
N GLU A 100 4.00 -0.68 -13.55
CA GLU A 100 4.91 0.24 -12.86
C GLU A 100 4.46 0.49 -11.42
N LEU A 101 3.18 0.80 -11.21
CA LEU A 101 2.63 1.03 -9.87
C LEU A 101 2.59 -0.26 -9.04
N MET A 102 2.44 -1.43 -9.66
CA MET A 102 2.54 -2.72 -8.98
C MET A 102 3.97 -2.98 -8.53
N ASN A 103 4.96 -2.73 -9.39
CA ASN A 103 6.37 -2.82 -9.01
C ASN A 103 6.70 -1.84 -7.87
N TYR A 104 6.15 -0.63 -7.93
CA TYR A 104 6.30 0.35 -6.87
C TYR A 104 5.66 -0.12 -5.57
N TRP A 105 4.43 -0.63 -5.62
CA TRP A 105 3.74 -1.22 -4.47
C TRP A 105 4.53 -2.37 -3.85
N GLU A 106 5.14 -3.23 -4.67
CA GLU A 106 5.97 -4.34 -4.20
C GLU A 106 7.20 -3.86 -3.40
N TRP A 107 7.76 -2.70 -3.75
CA TRP A 107 8.87 -2.08 -3.02
C TRP A 107 8.50 -1.73 -1.56
N PHE A 108 7.25 -1.29 -1.31
CA PHE A 108 6.75 -1.03 0.05
C PHE A 108 6.38 -2.34 0.77
N VAL A 109 5.70 -3.26 0.07
CA VAL A 109 5.06 -4.41 0.74
C VAL A 109 6.06 -5.50 1.13
N GLN A 110 7.09 -5.76 0.32
CA GLN A 110 8.02 -6.88 0.54
C GLN A 110 8.82 -6.72 1.84
N PRO A 111 9.46 -5.56 2.13
CA PRO A 111 10.16 -5.35 3.39
C PRO A 111 9.23 -5.47 4.60
N ALA A 112 8.00 -4.95 4.49
CA ALA A 112 7.02 -5.00 5.56
C ALA A 112 6.59 -6.45 5.88
N ILE A 113 6.32 -7.26 4.85
CA ILE A 113 5.98 -8.68 5.00
C ILE A 113 7.16 -9.46 5.59
N ARG A 114 8.39 -9.21 5.12
CA ARG A 114 9.60 -9.86 5.63
C ARG A 114 9.76 -9.62 7.14
N LYS A 115 9.70 -8.35 7.56
CA LYS A 115 9.78 -7.96 8.98
C LYS A 115 8.68 -8.61 9.83
N ALA A 116 7.45 -8.68 9.31
CA ALA A 116 6.34 -9.34 9.99
C ALA A 116 6.55 -10.85 10.16
N ARG A 117 7.10 -11.52 9.13
CA ARG A 117 7.41 -12.96 9.17
C ARG A 117 8.56 -13.28 10.12
N GLU A 118 9.59 -12.45 10.15
CA GLU A 118 10.72 -12.58 11.07
C GLU A 118 10.31 -12.44 12.54
N LYS A 119 9.34 -11.57 12.83
CA LYS A 119 8.78 -11.41 14.19
C LYS A 119 7.96 -12.63 14.64
N TYR A 120 7.36 -13.37 13.72
CA TYR A 120 6.54 -14.55 13.98
C TYR A 120 6.98 -15.74 13.10
N PRO A 121 8.18 -16.29 13.33
CA PRO A 121 8.73 -17.39 12.53
C PRO A 121 7.92 -18.68 12.74
N ILE A 122 7.87 -19.53 11.72
CA ILE A 122 7.31 -20.89 11.85
C ILE A 122 8.40 -21.86 12.33
N GLU A 123 8.02 -22.99 12.94
CA GLU A 123 8.98 -23.96 13.51
C GLU A 123 10.03 -24.43 12.51
N LYS A 124 9.64 -24.70 11.25
CA LYS A 124 10.59 -25.04 10.17
C LYS A 124 11.65 -23.96 9.89
N GLU A 125 11.32 -22.68 10.09
CA GLU A 125 12.27 -21.56 9.91
C GLU A 125 13.19 -21.39 11.13
N LEU A 126 12.79 -21.91 12.29
CA LEU A 126 13.62 -21.91 13.51
C LEU A 126 14.63 -23.07 13.50
N GLU A 127 14.27 -24.21 12.90
CA GLU A 127 15.15 -25.37 12.73
C GLU A 127 16.32 -25.07 11.77
N ASN A 128 16.06 -24.35 10.67
CA ASN A 128 17.10 -23.95 9.71
C ASN A 128 18.02 -22.80 10.19
N LYS A 129 17.80 -22.27 11.39
CA LYS A 129 18.61 -21.20 12.01
C LYS A 129 19.54 -21.71 13.12
N LYS A 130 19.58 -23.02 13.36
CA LYS A 130 20.54 -23.68 14.26
C LYS A 130 21.64 -24.34 13.43
#